data_AF-A0A0B7ALA4-F1
#
_entry.id   AF-A0A0B7ALA4-F1
#
_cell.length_a   1.000
_cell.length_b   1.000
_cell.length_c   1.000
_cell.angle_alpha   90.00
_cell.angle_beta   90.00
_cell.angle_gamma   90.00
#
_symmetry.space_group_name_H-M   'P 1'
#
loop_
_entity.id
_entity.type
_entity.pdbx_description
1 polymer ?
#
loop_
_entity_poly.entity_id
_entity_poly.type
_entity_poly.pdbx_seq_one_letter_code
_entity_poly.pdbx_strand_id
1 'polypeptide(L)'
;QKSIDKHRRGKKLQLSLPKMLDFDWRVDIKTSSDSIARMAVPTCILDLEIQKNPTHVNKSHEIENVNVELSKETLDTMLDGLGKIRDQLASVANR
;
A
#
# COMPACT_ATOMS: atom_id res chain seq x y z
N GLN A 1 31.53 43.58 13.19
CA GLN A 1 30.47 43.48 12.17
C GLN A 1 30.10 42.00 12.01
N LYS A 2 28.95 41.59 12.55
CA LYS A 2 28.31 40.28 12.33
C LYS A 2 27.78 40.20 10.89
N SER A 3 27.36 38.99 10.48
CA SER A 3 26.81 38.59 9.17
C SER A 3 27.96 38.22 8.22
N ILE A 4 28.13 36.98 7.76
CA ILE A 4 27.21 36.26 6.87
C ILE A 4 27.39 34.71 7.03
N ASP A 5 26.95 34.13 8.15
CA ASP A 5 27.05 32.67 8.41
C ASP A 5 25.68 31.95 8.43
N LYS A 6 24.71 32.44 7.65
CA LYS A 6 23.38 31.81 7.57
C LYS A 6 22.89 31.83 6.13
N HIS A 7 22.99 30.71 5.40
CA HIS A 7 21.91 30.21 4.51
C HIS A 7 22.25 28.97 3.65
N ARG A 8 22.85 27.91 4.19
CA ARG A 8 22.79 26.58 3.52
C ARG A 8 22.49 25.44 4.49
N ARG A 9 21.37 25.54 5.21
CA ARG A 9 20.67 24.34 5.68
C ARG A 9 19.88 23.79 4.49
N GLY A 10 20.53 22.99 3.65
CA GLY A 10 19.83 22.16 2.69
C GLY A 10 18.84 21.29 3.45
N LYS A 11 17.54 21.48 3.21
CA LYS A 11 16.52 20.56 3.72
C LYS A 11 16.90 19.17 3.18
N LYS A 12 17.20 18.22 4.06
CA LYS A 12 17.37 16.81 3.66
C LYS A 12 16.12 16.43 2.87
N LEU A 13 16.27 16.02 1.61
CA LEU A 13 15.20 15.30 0.92
C LEU A 13 14.98 14.03 1.74
N GLN A 14 13.91 14.01 2.52
CA GLN A 14 13.49 12.83 3.24
C GLN A 14 12.92 11.87 2.19
N LEU A 15 13.81 11.06 1.61
CA LEU A 15 13.43 10.00 0.68
C LEU A 15 12.68 8.95 1.50
N SER A 16 11.36 8.90 1.35
CA SER A 16 10.51 7.84 1.88
C SER A 16 10.11 6.88 0.78
N LEU A 17 9.62 5.70 1.14
CA LEU A 17 8.82 4.90 0.22
C LEU A 17 7.42 5.53 0.10
N PRO A 18 6.68 5.27 -1.00
CA PRO A 18 5.26 5.60 -1.08
C PRO A 18 4.53 5.02 0.13
N LYS A 19 3.56 5.77 0.64
CA LYS A 19 2.83 5.38 1.84
C LYS A 19 1.43 4.94 1.45
N MET A 20 1.01 3.79 1.94
CA MET A 20 -0.41 3.43 1.91
C MET A 20 -1.14 4.33 2.91
N LEU A 21 -2.11 5.10 2.43
CA LEU A 21 -2.94 5.99 3.24
C LEU A 21 -4.18 5.28 3.76
N ASP A 22 -4.85 4.56 2.87
CA ASP A 22 -6.11 3.87 3.15
C ASP A 22 -6.23 2.58 2.34
N PHE A 23 -7.12 1.70 2.77
CA PHE A 23 -7.57 0.55 1.99
C PHE A 23 -9.04 0.25 2.26
N ASP A 24 -9.79 -0.02 1.19
CA ASP A 24 -11.16 -0.53 1.28
C ASP A 24 -11.24 -1.89 0.58
N TRP A 25 -12.10 -2.78 1.07
CA TRP A 25 -12.25 -4.10 0.50
C TRP A 25 -13.70 -4.57 0.55
N ARG A 26 -14.08 -5.32 -0.48
CA ARG A 26 -15.40 -5.97 -0.56
C ARG A 26 -15.24 -7.37 -1.11
N VAL A 27 -16.05 -8.29 -0.61
CA VAL A 27 -16.15 -9.64 -1.16
C VAL A 27 -17.45 -9.74 -1.94
N ASP A 28 -17.30 -9.93 -3.23
CA ASP A 28 -18.39 -10.14 -4.16
C ASP A 28 -18.56 -11.63 -4.43
N ILE A 29 -19.78 -12.05 -4.73
CA ILE A 29 -20.06 -13.40 -5.20
C ILE A 29 -20.32 -13.31 -6.70
N LYS A 30 -19.39 -13.84 -7.52
CA LYS A 30 -19.57 -13.92 -8.97
C LYS A 30 -20.14 -15.29 -9.34
N THR A 31 -21.14 -15.30 -10.21
CA THR A 31 -21.60 -16.54 -10.86
C THR A 31 -20.48 -17.03 -11.77
N SER A 32 -19.89 -18.19 -11.49
CA SER A 32 -18.80 -18.75 -12.30
C SER A 32 -19.27 -19.04 -13.73
N SER A 33 -18.48 -18.64 -14.74
CA SER A 33 -18.72 -18.94 -16.15
C SER A 33 -18.23 -20.33 -16.56
N ASP A 34 -17.24 -20.87 -15.83
CA ASP A 34 -16.41 -21.99 -16.30
C ASP A 34 -16.84 -23.35 -15.73
N SER A 35 -17.90 -23.38 -14.92
CA SER A 35 -18.41 -24.60 -14.29
C SER A 35 -19.84 -24.92 -14.74
N ILE A 36 -20.04 -26.15 -15.22
CA ILE A 36 -21.34 -26.72 -15.66
C ILE A 36 -22.39 -26.64 -14.52
N ALA A 37 -21.94 -26.61 -13.26
CA ALA A 37 -22.75 -26.24 -12.12
C ALA A 37 -22.47 -24.77 -11.79
N ARG A 38 -23.46 -23.88 -11.92
CA ARG A 38 -23.40 -22.44 -11.57
C ARG A 38 -22.97 -22.20 -10.12
N MET A 39 -21.72 -22.44 -9.77
CA MET A 39 -21.19 -22.24 -8.44
C MET A 39 -20.82 -20.76 -8.29
N ALA A 40 -21.32 -20.15 -7.24
CA ALA A 40 -20.98 -18.79 -6.83
C ALA A 40 -19.55 -18.82 -6.28
N VAL A 41 -18.60 -18.16 -6.96
CA VAL A 41 -17.21 -18.08 -6.51
C VAL A 41 -17.00 -16.71 -5.86
N PRO A 42 -16.59 -16.65 -4.58
CA PRO A 42 -16.28 -15.39 -3.93
C PRO A 42 -15.00 -14.80 -4.53
N THR A 43 -15.05 -13.51 -4.84
CA THR A 43 -13.90 -12.71 -5.29
C THR A 43 -13.76 -11.49 -4.40
N CYS A 44 -12.54 -11.09 -4.07
CA CYS A 44 -12.27 -9.91 -3.26
C CYS A 44 -11.84 -8.77 -4.17
N ILE A 45 -12.51 -7.62 -4.06
CA ILE A 45 -12.08 -6.38 -4.68
C ILE A 45 -11.41 -5.54 -3.59
N LEU A 46 -10.16 -5.17 -3.81
CA LEU A 46 -9.34 -4.39 -2.90
C LEU A 46 -8.98 -3.07 -3.57
N ASP A 47 -9.30 -1.97 -2.90
CA ASP A 47 -8.94 -0.61 -3.30
C ASP A 47 -7.90 -0.07 -2.34
N LEU A 48 -6.74 0.32 -2.87
CA LEU A 48 -5.63 0.89 -2.10
C LEU A 48 -5.45 2.36 -2.46
N GLU A 49 -5.37 3.22 -1.45
CA GLU A 49 -5.02 4.63 -1.63
C GLU A 49 -3.54 4.83 -1.26
N ILE A 50 -2.72 5.18 -2.25
CA ILE A 50 -1.27 5.28 -2.10
C ILE A 50 -0.81 6.72 -2.32
N GLN A 51 -0.15 7.28 -1.33
CA GLN A 51 0.56 8.55 -1.44
C GLN A 51 1.90 8.33 -2.14
N LYS A 52 2.05 8.91 -3.34
CA LYS A 52 3.32 8.93 -4.05
C LYS A 52 4.32 9.85 -3.37
N ASN A 53 5.59 9.51 -3.54
CA ASN A 53 6.67 10.40 -3.14
C ASN A 53 6.65 11.67 -4.01
N PRO A 54 6.94 12.84 -3.43
CA PRO A 54 6.95 14.07 -4.17
C PRO A 54 8.16 14.07 -5.11
N THR A 55 7.91 14.18 -6.41
CA THR A 55 8.98 14.22 -7.43
C THR A 55 9.77 15.53 -7.39
N HIS A 56 9.21 16.58 -6.80
CA HIS A 56 9.83 17.90 -6.63
C HIS A 56 9.55 18.47 -5.24
N VAL A 57 10.51 19.22 -4.70
CA VAL A 57 10.52 19.78 -3.32
C VAL A 57 9.31 20.67 -2.98
N ASN A 58 8.57 21.15 -3.98
CA ASN A 58 7.42 22.05 -3.80
C ASN A 58 6.10 21.51 -4.40
N LYS A 59 6.04 20.23 -4.78
CA LYS A 59 4.78 19.62 -5.23
C LYS A 59 4.08 18.94 -4.06
N SER A 60 2.75 19.09 -3.99
CA SER A 60 1.91 18.28 -3.13
C SER A 60 2.06 16.81 -3.50
N HIS A 61 1.94 15.94 -2.51
CA HIS A 61 1.95 14.51 -2.75
C HIS A 61 0.74 14.11 -3.59
N GLU A 62 0.98 13.39 -4.68
CA GLU A 62 -0.06 12.82 -5.52
C GLU A 62 -0.60 11.56 -4.86
N ILE A 63 -1.92 11.37 -4.93
CA ILE A 63 -2.61 10.18 -4.44
C ILE A 63 -2.96 9.32 -5.65
N GLU A 64 -2.62 8.04 -5.57
CA GLU A 64 -2.94 7.03 -6.57
C GLU A 64 -3.85 5.98 -5.97
N ASN A 65 -4.92 5.63 -6.69
CA ASN A 65 -5.81 4.53 -6.32
C ASN A 65 -5.45 3.28 -7.14
N VAL A 66 -5.21 2.16 -6.44
CA VAL A 66 -4.92 0.86 -7.06
C VAL A 66 -6.05 -0.09 -6.73
N ASN A 67 -6.82 -0.48 -7.74
CA ASN A 67 -7.87 -1.49 -7.63
C ASN A 67 -7.32 -2.86 -8.05
N VAL A 68 -7.52 -3.88 -7.23
CA VAL A 68 -7.09 -5.25 -7.49
C VAL A 68 -8.23 -6.21 -7.20
N GLU A 69 -8.43 -7.16 -8.11
CA GLU A 69 -9.31 -8.31 -7.88
C GLU A 69 -8.48 -9.53 -7.47
N LEU A 70 -8.85 -10.17 -6.36
CA LEU A 70 -8.15 -11.29 -5.77
C LEU A 70 -9.09 -12.49 -5.65
N SER A 71 -8.62 -13.65 -6.09
CA SER A 71 -9.25 -14.92 -5.76
C SER A 71 -9.10 -15.22 -4.25
N LYS A 72 -9.93 -16.12 -3.72
CA LYS A 72 -9.79 -16.61 -2.34
C LYS A 72 -8.37 -17.12 -2.05
N GLU A 73 -7.81 -17.95 -2.93
CA GLU A 73 -6.48 -18.54 -2.73
C GLU A 73 -5.37 -17.48 -2.72
N THR A 74 -5.49 -16.48 -3.60
CA THR A 74 -4.55 -15.34 -3.63
C THR A 74 -4.66 -14.49 -2.37
N LEU A 75 -5.87 -14.23 -1.88
CA LEU A 75 -6.10 -13.49 -0.64
C LEU A 75 -5.52 -14.23 0.58
N ASP A 76 -5.78 -15.54 0.70
CA ASP A 76 -5.25 -16.39 1.77
C ASP A 76 -3.71 -16.34 1.80
N THR A 77 -3.08 -16.43 0.62
CA THR A 77 -1.62 -16.34 0.46
C THR A 77 -1.09 -14.97 0.85
N MET A 78 -1.80 -13.90 0.48
CA MET A 78 -1.43 -12.52 0.83
C MET A 78 -1.48 -12.30 2.35
N LEU A 79 -2.53 -12.79 3.02
CA LEU A 79 -2.68 -12.67 4.48
C LEU A 79 -1.58 -13.41 5.23
N ASP A 80 -1.21 -14.61 4.79
CA ASP A 80 -0.08 -15.36 5.35
C ASP A 80 1.25 -14.59 5.20
N GLY A 81 1.50 -14.05 3.99
CA GLY A 81 2.68 -13.22 3.73
C GLY A 81 2.76 -11.97 4.62
N LEU A 82 1.65 -11.23 4.74
CA LEU A 82 1.57 -10.04 5.61
C LEU A 82 1.73 -10.40 7.09
N GLY A 83 1.18 -11.53 7.54
CA GLY A 83 1.37 -12.03 8.91
C GLY A 83 2.85 -12.29 9.22
N LYS A 84 3.57 -12.93 8.29
CA LYS A 84 5.02 -13.17 8.42
C LYS A 84 5.81 -11.86 8.48
N ILE A 85 5.47 -10.88 7.64
CA ILE A 85 6.12 -9.55 7.66
C ILE A 85 5.91 -8.85 9.00
N ARG A 86 4.68 -8.88 9.53
CA ARG A 86 4.37 -8.34 10.87
C ARG A 86 5.25 -8.98 11.94
N ASP A 87 5.35 -10.30 11.95
CA ASP A 87 6.12 -11.03 12.96
C ASP A 87 7.62 -10.73 12.86
N GLN A 88 8.15 -10.56 11.65
CA GLN A 88 9.53 -10.12 11.43
C GLN A 88 9.78 -8.71 11.96
N LEU A 89 8.88 -7.75 11.67
CA LEU A 89 8.99 -6.38 12.17
C LEU A 89 8.91 -6.33 13.70
N ALA A 90 8.01 -7.10 14.30
CA ALA A 90 7.88 -7.20 15.75
C ALA A 90 9.16 -7.77 16.39
N SER A 91 9.76 -8.79 15.77
CA SER A 91 11.03 -9.36 16.21
C SER A 91 12.19 -8.35 16.14
N VAL A 92 12.23 -7.50 15.11
CA VAL A 92 13.25 -6.44 14.99
C VAL A 92 13.01 -5.31 16.01
N ALA A 93 11.76 -4.92 16.24
CA ALA A 93 11.42 -3.85 17.18
C ALA A 93 11.65 -4.22 18.66
N ASN A 94 11.56 -5.51 19.00
CA ASN A 94 11.79 -6.03 20.35
C ASN A 94 13.24 -6.47 20.62
N ARG A 95 14.18 -6.14 19.72
CA ARG A 95 15.64 -6.26 19.96
C ARG A 95 16.20 -4.94 20.45
#